data_AF-A0A089P5C0-F1
#
_entry.id   AF-A0A089P5C0-F1
#
_cell.length_a   1.000
_cell.length_b   1.000
_cell.length_c   1.000
_cell.angle_alpha   90.00
_cell.angle_beta   90.00
_cell.angle_gamma   90.00
#
_symmetry.space_group_name_H-M   'P 1'
#
loop_
_entity.id
_entity.type
_entity.pdbx_description
1 polymer ?
#
loop_
_entity_poly.entity_id
_entity_poly.type
_entity_poly.pdbx_seq_one_letter_code
_entity_poly.pdbx_strand_id
1 'polypeptide(L)' 'MLRPPDLVAIDEIGEILSIKSPDTVEVKFRRGSFLIDIDNIEKN' A
#
# COMPACT_ATOMS: atom_id res chain seq x y z
N MET A 1 -12.02 13.18 -6.54
CA MET A 1 -11.30 12.16 -5.75
C MET A 1 -10.00 11.86 -6.46
N LEU A 2 -8.87 11.90 -5.76
CA LEU A 2 -7.57 11.50 -6.33
C LEU A 2 -7.57 9.98 -6.50
N ARG A 3 -7.06 9.49 -7.63
CA ARG A 3 -6.93 8.05 -7.88
C ARG A 3 -5.59 7.58 -7.30
N PRO A 4 -5.44 6.28 -6.99
CA PRO A 4 -4.17 5.71 -6.54
C PRO A 4 -2.92 6.12 -7.38
N PRO A 5 -2.94 6.17 -8.73
CA PRO A 5 -1.80 6.65 -9.51
C PRO A 5 -1.48 8.15 -9.33
N ASP A 6 -2.44 8.95 -8.83
CA ASP A 6 -2.17 10.34 -8.45
C ASP A 6 -1.47 10.43 -7.06
N LEU A 7 -1.46 9.34 -6.30
CA LEU A 7 -1.01 9.26 -4.91
C LEU A 7 0.30 8.49 -4.73
N VAL A 8 0.62 7.53 -5.59
CA VAL A 8 1.82 6.67 -5.49
C VAL A 8 2.30 6.34 -6.90
N ALA A 9 3.62 6.30 -7.13
CA ALA A 9 4.14 5.88 -8.42
C ALA A 9 3.92 4.36 -8.64
N ILE A 10 3.71 3.93 -9.88
CA ILE A 10 3.37 2.53 -10.19
C ILE A 10 4.47 1.56 -9.74
N ASP A 11 5.71 2.02 -9.72
CA ASP A 11 6.93 1.28 -9.36
C ASP A 11 7.42 1.57 -7.94
N GLU A 12 6.66 2.30 -7.13
CA GLU A 12 7.06 2.63 -5.75
C GLU A 12 6.93 1.40 -4.85
N ILE A 13 8.03 1.04 -4.19
CA ILE A 13 8.04 -0.02 -3.17
C ILE A 13 7.62 0.59 -1.83
N GLY A 14 6.51 0.11 -1.28
CA GLY A 14 6.02 0.49 0.04
C GLY A 14 6.51 -0.42 1.17
N GLU A 15 6.48 0.08 2.41
CA GLU A 15 6.84 -0.67 3.61
C GLU A 15 5.57 -1.07 4.38
N ILE A 16 5.44 -2.35 4.75
CA ILE A 16 4.33 -2.82 5.60
C ILE A 16 4.60 -2.37 7.03
N LEU A 17 3.76 -1.47 7.55
CA LEU A 17 3.88 -0.97 8.92
C LEU A 17 3.10 -1.82 9.93
N SER A 18 1.93 -2.33 9.55
CA SER A 18 1.11 -3.15 10.44
C SER A 18 0.09 -3.99 9.68
N ILE A 19 -0.35 -5.07 10.32
CA ILE A 19 -1.50 -5.88 9.89
C ILE A 19 -2.74 -5.31 10.60
N LYS A 20 -3.72 -4.81 9.85
CA LYS A 20 -4.95 -4.22 10.42
C LYS A 20 -6.07 -5.24 10.56
N SER A 21 -6.10 -6.21 9.66
CA SER A 21 -7.00 -7.37 9.64
C SER A 21 -6.26 -8.55 9.00
N PRO A 22 -6.80 -9.78 9.03
CA PRO A 22 -6.15 -10.94 8.42
C PRO A 22 -5.75 -10.73 6.95
N ASP A 23 -6.56 -9.98 6.20
CA ASP A 23 -6.41 -9.82 4.75
C ASP A 23 -5.96 -8.42 4.35
N THR A 24 -5.83 -7.46 5.30
CA THR A 24 -5.49 -6.07 4.99
C THR A 24 -4.32 -5.58 5.82
N VAL A 25 -3.34 -4.96 5.15
CA VAL A 25 -2.17 -4.34 5.76
C VAL A 25 -2.14 -2.84 5.53
N GLU A 26 -1.50 -2.13 6.46
CA GLU A 26 -1.13 -0.72 6.26
C GLU A 26 0.24 -0.65 5.62
N VAL A 27 0.31 -0.06 4.43
CA VAL A 27 1.54 0.14 3.67
C VAL A 27 1.88 1.62 3.61
N LYS A 28 3.11 1.96 4.00
CA LYS A 28 3.67 3.31 3.94
C LYS A 28 4.37 3.52 2.60
N PHE A 29 3.90 4.53 1.89
CA PHE A 29 4.58 5.13 0.74
C PHE A 29 5.05 6.54 1.10
N ARG A 30 5.80 7.18 0.19
CA ARG A 30 6.31 8.54 0.37
C ARG A 30 5.20 9.56 0.63
N ARG A 31 4.04 9.39 -0.02
CA ARG A 31 2.91 10.34 0.03
C ARG A 31 1.88 10.06 1.10
N GLY A 32 1.96 8.91 1.79
CA GLY A 32 0.96 8.55 2.78
C GLY A 32 0.98 7.07 3.15
N SER A 33 0.08 6.69 4.06
CA SER A 33 -0.19 5.29 4.39
C SER A 33 -1.52 4.88 3.78
N PHE A 34 -1.59 3.66 3.28
CA PHE A 34 -2.76 3.12 2.59
C PHE A 34 -3.07 1.72 3.10
N LEU A 35 -4.36 1.39 3.08
CA LEU A 35 -4.80 0.03 3.37
C LEU A 35 -4.81 -0.75 2.06
N ILE A 36 -4.10 -1.87 2.04
CA ILE A 36 -3.95 -2.73 0.86
C ILE A 36 -4.32 -4.14 1.26
N ASP A 37 -5.16 -4.79 0.45
CA ASP A 37 -5.44 -6.21 0.61
C ASP A 37 -4.21 -7.04 0.24
N ILE A 38 -3.92 -8.06 1.03
CA ILE A 38 -2.71 -8.87 0.93
C ILE A 38 -2.57 -9.55 -0.43
N ASP A 39 -3.69 -9.86 -1.09
CA ASP A 39 -3.74 -10.43 -2.43
C ASP A 39 -3.20 -9.49 -3.53
N ASN A 40 -3.11 -8.19 -3.25
CA ASN A 40 -2.55 -7.19 -4.16
C ASN A 40 -1.04 -6.92 -3.91
N ILE A 41 -0.38 -7.71 -3.06
CA ILE A 41 1.03 -7.52 -2.70
C ILE A 41 1.92 -8.56 -3.37
N GLU A 42 2.84 -8.09 -4.21
CA GLU A 42 3.91 -8.93 -4.75
C GLU A 42 5.15 -8.86 -3.85
N LYS A 43 5.80 -10.02 -3.62
CA LYS A 43 7.09 -10.07 -2.92
C LYS A 43 8.22 -9.84 -3.91
N ASN A 44 9.14 -8.95 -3.56
CA ASN A 44 10.37 -8.68 -4.31
C ASN A 44 11.42 -9.77 -4.05
#